data_AF-A0A246AJX1-F1
#
_entry.id   AF-A0A246AJX1-F1
#
_cell.length_a   1.000
_cell.length_b   1.000
_cell.length_c   1.000
_cell.angle_alpha   90.00
_cell.angle_beta   90.00
_cell.angle_gamma   90.00
#
_symmetry.space_group_name_H-M   'P 1'
#
loop_
_entity.id
_entity.type
_entity.pdbx_description
1 polymer ?
#
loop_
_entity_poly.entity_id
_entity_poly.type
_entity_poly.pdbx_seq_one_letter_code
_entity_poly.pdbx_strand_id
1 'polypeptide(L)'
;MKTIIYIAISSLILIGCNDLTLIKSDIKYSDLPREVKDKIFENEFYDLNEPAKFKIESSKTLLPWIHETELIRINDNKSYKIDFDKEYNSSTLVIFENYLYTTNNYNIYKSDSLYYTFSKYLIR
;
A
#
# COMPACT_ATOMS: atom_id res chain seq x y z
N MET A 1 -57.09 0.54 23.80
CA MET A 1 -56.06 0.79 22.77
C MET A 1 -54.71 0.49 23.40
N LYS A 2 -54.00 -0.55 22.96
CA LYS A 2 -52.66 -0.92 23.46
C LYS A 2 -51.67 -0.68 22.32
N THR A 3 -50.87 0.38 22.42
CA THR A 3 -49.81 0.68 21.47
C THR A 3 -48.54 -0.05 21.93
N ILE A 4 -48.16 -1.11 21.23
CA ILE A 4 -46.90 -1.82 21.46
C ILE A 4 -45.84 -1.10 20.63
N ILE A 5 -44.88 -0.45 21.30
CA ILE A 5 -43.71 0.16 20.67
C ILE A 5 -42.70 -0.96 20.43
N TYR A 6 -42.59 -1.43 19.19
CA TYR A 6 -41.46 -2.26 18.75
C TYR A 6 -40.26 -1.35 18.47
N ILE A 7 -39.36 -1.24 19.45
CA ILE A 7 -38.03 -0.67 19.21
C ILE A 7 -37.23 -1.76 18.49
N ALA A 8 -37.18 -1.67 17.16
CA ALA A 8 -36.23 -2.44 16.38
C ALA A 8 -34.83 -1.90 16.69
N ILE A 9 -34.10 -2.60 17.56
CA ILE A 9 -32.68 -2.41 17.75
C ILE A 9 -32.02 -2.93 16.47
N SER A 10 -31.95 -2.07 15.46
CA SER A 10 -31.05 -2.26 14.34
C SER A 10 -29.65 -2.21 14.92
N SER A 11 -29.10 -3.40 15.16
CA SER A 11 -27.69 -3.60 15.42
C SER A 11 -26.93 -2.97 14.27
N LEU A 12 -26.46 -1.75 14.49
CA LEU A 12 -25.33 -1.16 13.80
C LEU A 12 -24.19 -2.17 13.94
N ILE A 13 -24.06 -3.04 12.95
CA ILE A 13 -22.80 -3.71 12.68
C ILE A 13 -21.91 -2.58 12.15
N LEU A 14 -21.33 -1.82 13.09
CA LEU A 14 -20.10 -1.10 12.85
C LEU A 14 -19.06 -2.18 12.59
N ILE A 15 -18.99 -2.63 11.34
CA ILE A 15 -17.77 -3.25 10.81
C ILE A 15 -16.75 -2.12 10.94
N GLY A 16 -16.02 -2.12 12.06
CA GLY A 16 -14.91 -1.24 12.26
C GLY A 16 -13.97 -1.47 11.09
N CYS A 17 -13.90 -0.49 10.19
CA CYS A 17 -12.89 -0.43 9.15
C CYS A 17 -11.58 -0.18 9.90
N ASN A 18 -10.95 -1.25 10.35
CA ASN A 18 -9.62 -1.19 10.93
C ASN A 18 -8.68 -1.03 9.75
N ASP A 19 -8.50 0.21 9.28
CA ASP A 19 -7.50 0.55 8.27
C ASP A 19 -6.14 0.06 8.80
N LEU A 20 -5.57 -0.96 8.15
CA LEU A 20 -4.30 -1.53 8.56
C LEU A 20 -3.19 -0.62 8.09
N THR A 21 -2.61 0.13 9.04
CA THR A 21 -1.52 1.06 8.74
C THR A 21 -0.20 0.32 8.53
N LEU A 22 0.48 0.65 7.43
CA LEU A 22 1.82 0.15 7.14
C LEU A 22 2.87 0.85 8.01
N ILE A 23 3.80 0.10 8.60
CA ILE A 23 4.87 0.67 9.43
C ILE A 23 6.05 1.03 8.53
N LYS A 24 6.30 2.34 8.37
CA LYS A 24 7.35 2.90 7.52
C LYS A 24 8.73 2.90 8.18
N SER A 25 9.75 2.67 7.38
CA SER A 25 11.16 2.89 7.68
C SER A 25 11.90 3.32 6.42
N ASP A 26 13.01 4.05 6.56
CA ASP A 26 13.87 4.40 5.43
C ASP A 26 14.96 3.33 5.24
N ILE A 27 15.32 3.06 3.98
CA ILE A 27 16.37 2.12 3.60
C ILE A 27 17.23 2.71 2.49
N LYS A 28 18.55 2.49 2.56
CA LYS A 28 19.49 2.90 1.51
C LYS A 28 19.45 1.91 0.34
N TYR A 29 19.82 2.38 -0.85
CA TYR A 29 19.94 1.50 -2.02
C TYR A 29 20.84 0.30 -1.77
N SER A 30 21.99 0.49 -1.10
CA SER A 30 22.94 -0.59 -0.80
C SER A 30 22.28 -1.77 -0.07
N ASP A 31 21.29 -1.46 0.77
CA ASP A 31 20.68 -2.39 1.72
C ASP A 31 19.39 -3.02 1.17
N LEU A 32 18.92 -2.57 -0.01
CA LEU A 32 17.78 -3.20 -0.68
C LEU A 32 18.13 -4.66 -1.07
N PRO A 33 17.15 -5.59 -0.97
CA PRO A 33 17.26 -6.92 -1.57
C PRO A 33 17.59 -6.82 -3.06
N ARG A 34 18.30 -7.81 -3.58
CA ARG A 34 18.75 -7.80 -4.98
C ARG A 34 17.56 -7.79 -5.94
N GLU A 35 16.55 -8.58 -5.63
CA GLU A 35 15.30 -8.74 -6.35
C GLU A 35 14.55 -7.39 -6.44
N VAL A 36 14.58 -6.62 -5.35
CA VAL A 36 13.97 -5.28 -5.31
C VAL A 36 14.77 -4.28 -6.14
N LYS A 37 16.11 -4.31 -6.08
CA LYS A 37 16.98 -3.42 -6.86
C LYS A 37 16.77 -3.52 -8.36
N ASP A 38 16.38 -4.70 -8.84
CA ASP A 38 16.13 -4.94 -10.27
C ASP A 38 14.84 -4.28 -10.75
N LYS A 39 13.85 -4.09 -9.86
CA LYS A 39 12.52 -3.59 -10.19
C LYS A 39 12.24 -2.16 -9.78
N ILE A 40 12.86 -1.65 -8.72
CA ILE A 40 12.46 -0.40 -8.03
C ILE A 40 12.48 0.88 -8.89
N PHE A 41 13.02 0.84 -10.10
CA PHE A 41 13.07 1.97 -11.05
C PHE A 41 12.07 1.84 -12.23
N GLU A 42 11.26 0.79 -12.31
CA GLU A 42 10.43 0.46 -13.50
C GLU A 42 9.06 1.19 -13.53
N ASN A 43 8.65 1.85 -12.44
CA ASN A 43 7.40 2.59 -12.32
C ASN A 43 6.12 1.74 -12.51
N GLU A 44 6.15 0.53 -11.95
CA GLU A 44 5.02 -0.41 -11.95
C GLU A 44 4.85 -1.03 -10.54
N PHE A 45 3.83 -1.88 -10.39
CA PHE A 45 3.66 -2.74 -9.22
C PHE A 45 4.20 -4.15 -9.49
N TYR A 46 5.01 -4.66 -8.58
CA TYR A 46 5.51 -6.03 -8.58
C TYR A 46 5.27 -6.70 -7.24
N ASP A 47 4.73 -7.91 -7.28
CA ASP A 47 4.81 -8.84 -6.15
C ASP A 47 5.80 -9.95 -6.50
N LEU A 48 6.97 -9.92 -5.86
CA LEU A 48 8.07 -10.85 -6.09
C LEU A 48 7.95 -12.12 -5.24
N ASN A 49 6.85 -12.31 -4.51
CA ASN A 49 6.57 -13.57 -3.83
C ASN A 49 6.11 -14.64 -4.83
N GLU A 50 6.47 -15.89 -4.57
CA GLU A 50 5.94 -17.06 -5.29
C GLU A 50 5.19 -17.98 -4.30
N PRO A 51 3.85 -18.10 -4.40
CA PRO A 51 2.95 -17.34 -5.27
C PRO A 51 2.80 -15.88 -4.81
N ALA A 52 2.33 -15.02 -5.72
CA ALA A 52 1.97 -13.64 -5.39
C ALA A 52 0.92 -13.63 -4.26
N LYS A 53 1.11 -12.74 -3.30
CA LYS A 53 0.31 -12.60 -2.08
C LYS A 53 -0.53 -11.33 -2.08
N PHE A 54 -0.21 -10.35 -2.93
CA PHE A 54 -0.84 -9.04 -2.94
C PHE A 54 -1.19 -8.56 -4.35
N LYS A 55 -2.16 -7.65 -4.40
CA LYS A 55 -2.53 -6.86 -5.59
C LYS A 55 -2.73 -5.41 -5.19
N ILE A 56 -2.70 -4.50 -6.16
CA ILE A 56 -3.05 -3.09 -5.93
C ILE A 56 -4.41 -2.77 -6.56
N GLU A 57 -5.18 -1.93 -5.89
CA GLU A 57 -6.36 -1.28 -6.45
C GLU A 57 -6.20 0.22 -6.27
N SER A 58 -6.41 0.99 -7.35
CA SER A 58 -6.40 2.44 -7.30
C SER A 58 -7.81 2.94 -7.61
N SER A 59 -8.36 3.71 -6.70
CA SER A 59 -9.68 4.32 -6.86
C SER A 59 -9.54 5.84 -7.04
N LYS A 60 -10.40 6.40 -7.89
CA LYS A 60 -10.52 7.86 -8.00
C LYS A 60 -11.40 8.33 -6.86
N THR A 61 -10.90 9.27 -6.08
CA THR A 61 -11.74 9.95 -5.09
C THR A 61 -12.69 10.95 -5.77
N LEU A 62 -13.50 11.65 -4.97
CA LEU A 62 -14.34 12.76 -5.44
C LEU A 62 -13.53 13.90 -6.11
N LEU A 63 -12.24 14.00 -5.79
CA LEU A 63 -11.32 14.96 -6.40
C LEU A 63 -10.44 14.22 -7.42
N PRO A 64 -10.54 14.51 -8.73
CA PRO A 64 -9.94 13.69 -9.79
C PRO A 64 -8.40 13.70 -9.83
N TRP A 65 -7.75 14.57 -9.04
CA TRP A 65 -6.31 14.62 -8.85
C TRP A 65 -5.83 13.84 -7.62
N ILE A 66 -6.75 13.32 -6.81
CA ILE A 66 -6.44 12.49 -5.64
C ILE A 66 -6.80 11.05 -6.01
N HIS A 67 -5.76 10.23 -6.06
CA HIS A 67 -5.87 8.79 -6.16
C HIS A 67 -5.73 8.21 -4.75
N GLU A 68 -6.53 7.19 -4.45
CA GLU A 68 -6.33 6.37 -3.26
C GLU A 68 -5.89 5.00 -3.73
N THR A 69 -4.66 4.63 -3.39
CA THR A 69 -4.09 3.31 -3.69
C THR A 69 -4.17 2.41 -2.47
N GLU A 70 -4.73 1.22 -2.66
CA GLU A 70 -4.84 0.18 -1.64
C GLU A 70 -4.01 -1.04 -2.04
N LEU A 71 -3.26 -1.57 -1.08
CA LEU A 71 -2.63 -2.89 -1.18
C LEU A 71 -3.60 -3.91 -0.62
N ILE A 72 -3.98 -4.90 -1.42
CA ILE A 72 -4.93 -5.94 -1.01
C ILE A 72 -4.21 -7.27 -0.93
N ARG A 73 -4.27 -7.91 0.24
CA ARG A 73 -3.75 -9.26 0.47
C ARG A 73 -4.73 -10.30 -0.09
N ILE A 74 -4.24 -11.17 -0.96
CA ILE A 74 -5.07 -12.09 -1.74
C ILE A 74 -5.73 -13.16 -0.87
N ASN A 75 -5.05 -13.65 0.17
CA ASN A 75 -5.52 -14.80 0.93
C ASN A 75 -6.77 -14.51 1.80
N ASP A 76 -6.91 -13.28 2.30
CA ASP A 76 -7.97 -12.89 3.23
C ASP A 76 -8.63 -11.55 2.90
N ASN A 77 -8.29 -10.98 1.73
CA ASN A 77 -8.81 -9.72 1.22
C ASN A 77 -8.65 -8.54 2.19
N LYS A 78 -7.65 -8.59 3.07
CA LYS A 78 -7.29 -7.45 3.91
C LYS A 78 -6.70 -6.34 3.05
N SER A 79 -7.25 -5.14 3.21
CA SER A 79 -6.78 -3.93 2.55
C SER A 79 -5.89 -3.11 3.49
N TYR A 80 -4.78 -2.63 2.95
CA TYR A 80 -3.85 -1.72 3.60
C TYR A 80 -3.86 -0.44 2.77
N LYS A 81 -4.38 0.63 3.37
CA LYS A 81 -4.32 1.95 2.74
C LYS A 81 -2.87 2.39 2.64
N ILE A 82 -2.50 2.81 1.45
CA ILE A 82 -1.17 3.30 1.19
C ILE A 82 -1.23 4.82 1.22
N ASP A 83 -1.14 5.39 2.42
CA ASP A 83 -1.02 6.84 2.59
C ASP A 83 0.45 7.23 2.40
N PHE A 84 0.86 7.39 1.14
CA PHE A 84 2.13 8.03 0.88
C PHE A 84 1.92 9.54 1.08
N ASP A 85 2.53 10.10 2.12
CA ASP A 85 2.70 11.56 2.30
C ASP A 85 3.16 12.27 1.01
N LYS A 86 3.77 11.50 0.10
CA LYS A 86 4.24 11.88 -1.22
C LYS A 86 3.86 10.79 -2.23
N GLU A 87 2.58 10.61 -2.52
CA GLU A 87 2.17 9.92 -3.74
C GLU A 87 2.68 10.75 -4.93
N TYR A 88 3.86 10.41 -5.42
CA TYR A 88 4.18 10.71 -6.80
C TYR A 88 3.48 9.62 -7.61
N ASN A 89 2.61 10.02 -8.53
CA ASN A 89 1.92 9.19 -9.55
C ASN A 89 2.87 8.30 -10.40
N SER A 90 4.17 8.24 -10.07
CA SER A 90 5.23 7.54 -10.77
C SER A 90 6.18 6.76 -9.83
N SER A 91 5.67 6.21 -8.72
CA SER A 91 6.50 5.43 -7.79
C SER A 91 6.33 3.94 -8.03
N THR A 92 7.43 3.22 -8.23
CA THR A 92 7.42 1.75 -8.29
C THR A 92 7.06 1.17 -6.93
N LEU A 93 6.15 0.21 -6.91
CA LEU A 93 5.78 -0.55 -5.71
C LEU A 93 6.29 -1.99 -5.84
N VAL A 94 7.18 -2.40 -4.94
CA VAL A 94 7.74 -3.76 -4.98
C VAL A 94 7.46 -4.46 -3.66
N ILE A 95 6.69 -5.55 -3.70
CA ILE A 95 6.53 -6.47 -2.58
C ILE A 95 7.59 -7.55 -2.65
N PHE A 96 8.29 -7.76 -1.55
CA PHE A 96 9.15 -8.92 -1.38
C PHE A 96 9.06 -9.40 0.08
N GLU A 97 8.78 -10.69 0.25
CA GLU A 97 8.41 -11.28 1.53
C GLU A 97 7.20 -10.56 2.17
N ASN A 98 7.38 -9.98 3.36
CA ASN A 98 6.36 -9.23 4.10
C ASN A 98 6.61 -7.72 4.07
N TYR A 99 7.36 -7.23 3.08
CA TYR A 99 7.71 -5.82 2.97
C TYR A 99 7.29 -5.22 1.63
N LEU A 100 6.75 -4.00 1.69
CA LEU A 100 6.56 -3.13 0.54
C LEU A 100 7.72 -2.13 0.46
N TYR A 101 8.36 -2.05 -0.70
CA TYR A 101 9.40 -1.10 -1.02
C TYR A 101 8.91 -0.11 -2.07
N THR A 102 9.25 1.17 -1.90
CA THR A 102 8.92 2.22 -2.86
C THR A 102 9.93 3.35 -2.81
N THR A 103 9.92 4.17 -3.85
CA THR A 103 10.80 5.30 -4.08
C THR A 103 10.34 6.53 -3.29
N ASN A 104 11.24 7.22 -2.59
CA ASN A 104 10.88 8.46 -1.87
C ASN A 104 10.97 9.72 -2.74
N ASN A 105 11.49 9.59 -3.95
CA ASN A 105 11.88 10.69 -4.82
C ASN A 105 11.24 10.53 -6.20
N TYR A 106 10.88 11.66 -6.81
CA TYR A 106 10.47 11.74 -8.21
C TYR A 106 11.67 11.68 -9.15
N ASN A 107 11.49 11.20 -10.39
CA ASN A 107 12.53 11.13 -11.43
C ASN A 107 13.85 10.50 -10.96
N ILE A 108 13.78 9.30 -10.38
CA ILE A 108 14.98 8.59 -9.97
C ILE A 108 15.59 7.78 -11.12
N TYR A 109 16.91 7.72 -11.18
CA TYR A 109 17.65 6.96 -12.18
C TYR A 109 18.57 5.93 -11.52
N LYS A 110 18.68 4.73 -12.11
CA LYS A 110 19.54 3.66 -11.58
C LYS A 110 21.01 4.08 -11.44
N SER A 111 21.50 4.97 -12.32
CA SER A 111 22.86 5.51 -12.28
C SER A 111 23.19 6.23 -10.97
N ASP A 112 22.18 6.88 -10.37
CA ASP A 112 22.33 7.75 -9.21
C ASP A 112 21.85 7.05 -7.93
N SER A 113 21.59 5.75 -8.02
CA SER A 113 20.94 4.94 -6.99
C SER A 113 21.54 5.07 -5.58
N LEU A 114 22.86 5.20 -5.47
CA LEU A 114 23.56 5.34 -4.19
C LEU A 114 23.25 6.64 -3.44
N TYR A 115 22.70 7.65 -4.12
CA TYR A 115 22.30 8.92 -3.51
C TYR A 115 20.86 8.93 -2.99
N TYR A 116 20.09 7.87 -3.23
CA TYR A 116 18.68 7.82 -2.87
C TYR A 116 18.40 6.98 -1.62
N THR A 117 17.37 7.43 -0.91
CA THR A 117 16.68 6.67 0.14
C THR A 117 15.35 6.16 -0.40
N PHE A 118 14.95 4.98 0.05
CA PHE A 118 13.71 4.32 -0.32
C PHE A 118 12.88 4.11 0.95
N SER A 119 11.56 4.02 0.80
CA SER A 119 10.69 3.61 1.88
C SER A 119 10.57 2.09 1.90
N LYS A 120 10.62 1.53 3.10
CA LYS A 120 10.34 0.13 3.41
C LYS A 120 9.20 0.08 4.43
N TYR A 121 8.14 -0.62 4.08
CA TYR A 121 6.94 -0.78 4.88
C TYR A 121 6.75 -2.24 5.29
N LEU A 122 6.61 -2.50 6.59
CA LEU A 122 6.24 -3.84 7.08
C LEU A 122 4.74 -4.07 6.91
N ILE A 123 4.38 -5.20 6.27
CA ILE A 123 3.01 -5.66 6.08
C ILE A 123 2.73 -6.78 7.10
N ARG A 124 1.67 -6.64 7.90
CA ARG A 124 1.29 -7.58 8.98
C ARG A 124 0.02 -8.34 8.63
#